data_AF-A0A3D2X913-F1
#
_entry.id   AF-A0A3D2X913-F1
#
_cell.length_a   1.000
_cell.length_b   1.000
_cell.length_c   1.000
_cell.angle_alpha   90.00
_cell.angle_beta   90.00
_cell.angle_gamma   90.00
#
_symmetry.space_group_name_H-M   'P 1'
#
loop_
_entity.id
_entity.type
_entity.pdbx_description
1 polymer ?
#
loop_
_entity_poly.entity_id
_entity_poly.type
_entity_poly.pdbx_seq_one_letter_code
_entity_poly.pdbx_strand_id
1 'polypeptide(L)' 'MANLSILKNGKAKAVRFSTLEAICKTLDCQPGDILEYKSDEDTQ' A
#
# COMPACT_ATOMS: atom_id res chain seq x y z
N MET A 1 17.78 -1.65 1.77
CA MET A 1 17.17 -0.31 2.03
C MET A 1 15.86 -0.24 1.25
N ALA A 2 14.73 -0.04 1.93
CA ALA A 2 13.43 0.10 1.27
C ALA A 2 13.28 1.54 0.75
N ASN A 3 13.00 1.71 -0.54
CA ASN A 3 12.90 3.03 -1.14
C ASN A 3 11.48 3.58 -0.95
N LEU A 4 11.29 4.34 0.12
CA LEU A 4 9.99 4.95 0.48
C LEU A 4 9.42 5.84 -0.64
N SER A 5 10.28 6.40 -1.50
CA SER A 5 9.82 7.22 -2.64
C SER A 5 8.99 6.43 -3.66
N ILE A 6 9.18 5.11 -3.76
CA ILE A 6 8.42 4.26 -4.69
C ILE A 6 6.96 4.10 -4.22
N LEU A 7 6.73 3.94 -2.91
CA LEU A 7 5.38 3.92 -2.35
C LEU A 7 4.70 5.28 -2.50
N LYS A 8 5.40 6.37 -2.14
CA LYS A 8 4.85 7.74 -2.24
C LYS A 8 4.39 8.09 -3.67
N ASN A 9 5.15 7.65 -4.67
CA ASN A 9 4.85 7.95 -6.07
C ASN A 9 3.86 6.95 -6.71
N GLY A 10 3.28 6.02 -5.95
CA GLY A 10 2.34 5.01 -6.46
C GLY A 10 2.96 4.01 -7.44
N LYS A 11 4.29 3.90 -7.49
CA LYS A 11 5.02 3.01 -8.42
C LYS A 11 5.39 1.67 -7.79
N ALA A 12 4.93 1.40 -6.57
CA ALA A 12 5.22 0.17 -5.85
C ALA A 12 4.50 -1.01 -6.51
N LYS A 13 5.27 -1.98 -7.00
CA LYS A 13 4.73 -3.21 -7.58
C LYS A 13 4.34 -4.25 -6.53
N ALA A 14 4.97 -4.19 -5.35
CA ALA A 14 4.72 -5.10 -4.25
C ALA A 14 5.08 -4.41 -2.93
N VAL A 15 4.45 -4.85 -1.84
CA VAL A 15 4.75 -4.45 -0.47
C VAL A 15 4.93 -5.71 0.39
N ARG A 16 5.89 -5.69 1.31
CA ARG A 16 6.04 -6.77 2.29
C ARG A 16 4.98 -6.62 3.37
N PHE A 17 4.44 -7.73 3.86
CA PHE A 17 3.47 -7.70 4.96
C PHE A 17 4.00 -6.98 6.21
N SER A 18 5.28 -7.13 6.56
CA SER A 18 5.88 -6.40 7.69
C SER A 18 5.90 -4.88 7.50
N THR A 19 5.99 -4.41 6.25
CA THR A 19 5.90 -2.98 5.93
C THR A 19 4.44 -2.50 6.00
N LEU A 20 3.50 -3.28 5.47
CA LEU A 20 2.07 -2.98 5.59
C LEU A 20 1.62 -2.95 7.06
N GLU A 21 2.08 -3.90 7.87
CA GLU A 21 1.83 -3.96 9.32
C GLU A 21 2.35 -2.71 10.03
N ALA A 22 3.58 -2.27 9.72
CA ALA A 22 4.15 -1.07 10.31
C ALA A 22 3.34 0.19 9.96
N ILE A 23 2.83 0.27 8.73
CA ILE A 23 1.94 1.36 8.30
C ILE A 23 0.62 1.31 9.09
N CYS A 24 -0.02 0.15 9.17
CA CYS A 24 -1.28 -0.04 9.91
C CYS A 24 -1.13 0.36 11.39
N LYS A 25 -0.03 -0.05 12.05
CA LYS A 25 0.26 0.33 13.45
C LYS A 25 0.49 1.83 13.61
N THR A 26 1.10 2.48 12.63
CA THR A 26 1.40 3.92 12.68
C THR A 26 0.15 4.76 12.44
N LEU A 27 -0.73 4.30 11.56
CA LEU A 27 -1.96 5.00 11.17
C LEU A 27 -3.19 4.59 11.98
N ASP A 28 -3.04 3.61 12.88
CA ASP A 28 -4.13 3.00 13.66
C ASP A 28 -5.31 2.56 12.77
N CYS A 29 -4.99 1.86 11.69
CA CYS A 29 -5.97 1.40 10.70
C CYS A 29 -5.80 -0.09 10.38
N GLN A 30 -6.77 -0.65 9.67
CA GLN A 30 -6.72 -2.02 9.17
C GLN A 30 -6.16 -2.06 7.74
N PRO A 31 -5.62 -3.22 7.30
CA PRO A 31 -5.15 -3.38 5.91
C PRO A 31 -6.22 -3.08 4.86
N GLY A 32 -7.49 -3.36 5.16
CA GLY A 32 -8.62 -3.08 4.27
C GLY A 32 -8.89 -1.59 4.06
N ASP A 33 -8.40 -0.72 4.96
CA ASP A 33 -8.51 0.74 4.81
C ASP A 33 -7.48 1.30 3.81
N ILE A 34 -6.44 0.52 3.49
CA ILE A 34 -5.32 0.93 2.61
C ILE A 34 -5.40 0.21 1.26
N LEU A 35 -5.81 -1.05 1.25
CA LEU A 35 -5.80 -1.89 0.06
C LEU A 35 -7.17 -1.90 -0.60
N GLU A 36 -7.21 -1.40 -1.82
CA GLU A 36 -8.36 -1.47 -2.71
C GLU A 36 -7.98 -2.31 -3.93
N TYR A 37 -8.80 -3.31 -4.26
CA TYR A 37 -8.69 -3.99 -5.54
C TYR A 37 -9.37 -3.12 -6.60
N LYS A 38 -8.61 -2.71 -7.62
CA LYS A 38 -9.16 -2.08 -8.83
C LYS A 38 -9.01 -3.07 -9.97
N SER A 39 -10.11 -3.40 -10.64
CA SER A 39 -10.04 -4.11 -11.90
C SER A 39 -9.55 -3.17 -13.00
N ASP A 40 -9.02 -3.72 -14.09
CA ASP A 40 -8.65 -2.93 -15.27
C ASP A 40 -9.87 -2.24 -15.91
N GLU A 41 -11.09 -2.69 -15.60
CA GLU A 41 -12.36 -2.12 -16.06
C GLU A 41 -12.85 -0.94 -15.20
N ASP A 42 -12.37 -0.82 -13.95
CA ASP A 42 -12.73 0.24 -13.00
C ASP A 42 -11.97 1.56 -13.24
N THR A 43 -11.04 1.59 -14.20
CA THR A 43 -10.31 2.81 -14.58
C THR A 43 -10.99 3.45 -15.80
N GLN A 44 -12.16 4.05 -15.59
CA GLN A 44 -12.78 5.00 -16.54
C GLN A 44 -12.63 6.44 -16.05
#